data_AF-G0EH00-F1
#
_entry.id   AF-G0EH00-F1
#
_cell.length_a   1.000
_cell.length_b   1.000
_cell.length_c   1.000
_cell.angle_alpha   90.00
_cell.angle_beta   90.00
_cell.angle_gamma   90.00
#
_symmetry.space_group_name_H-M   'P 1'
#
loop_
_entity.id
_entity.type
_entity.pdbx_description
1 polymer ?
#
loop_
_entity_poly.entity_id
_entity_poly.type
_entity_poly.pdbx_seq_one_letter_code
_entity_poly.pdbx_strand_id
1 'polypeptide(L)'
;MGEKTPSIQDVIDELSKLARILRVRLGLRALILFGSWARGEQLRESDIDILVVAECFRGQPFYEREFLVYKLYRGKLPIEPWCYTPEEVVEAALRNPRLDVIDALDHGIVVYDDGFWKELRAKAIRWKRTSYGGIALRSRSEKREKE
;
A
#
# COMPACT_ATOMS: atom_id res chain seq x y z
N MET A 1 34.46 -0.51 -1.17
CA MET A 1 33.55 -1.09 -2.17
C MET A 1 32.23 -0.35 -2.05
N GLY A 2 31.90 0.53 -3.00
CA GLY A 2 30.62 1.25 -2.94
C GLY A 2 29.49 0.25 -3.21
N GLU A 3 28.66 -0.03 -2.22
CA GLU A 3 27.45 -0.82 -2.45
C GLU A 3 26.61 -0.11 -3.52
N LYS A 4 26.37 -0.77 -4.65
CA LYS A 4 25.48 -0.25 -5.67
C LYS A 4 24.09 -0.11 -5.04
N THR A 5 23.47 1.05 -5.21
CA THR A 5 22.05 1.23 -4.90
C THR A 5 21.26 0.16 -5.65
N PRO A 6 20.36 -0.60 -4.98
CA PRO A 6 19.55 -1.60 -5.66
C PRO A 6 18.66 -0.92 -6.71
N SER A 7 18.42 -1.60 -7.83
CA SER A 7 17.42 -1.15 -8.79
C SER A 7 16.01 -1.46 -8.27
N ILE A 8 15.00 -0.80 -8.83
CA ILE A 8 13.60 -1.11 -8.49
C ILE A 8 13.24 -2.58 -8.79
N GLN A 9 13.86 -3.19 -9.82
CA GLN A 9 13.65 -4.59 -10.12
C GLN A 9 14.24 -5.51 -9.04
N ASP A 10 15.42 -5.17 -8.50
CA ASP A 10 16.02 -5.91 -7.38
C ASP A 10 15.10 -5.87 -6.15
N VAL A 11 14.52 -4.70 -5.87
CA VAL A 11 13.54 -4.52 -4.78
C VAL A 11 12.30 -5.40 -5.03
N ILE A 12 11.69 -5.34 -6.21
CA ILE A 12 10.50 -6.14 -6.54
C ILE A 12 10.79 -7.64 -6.45
N ASP A 13 11.97 -8.09 -6.90
CA ASP A 13 12.36 -9.50 -6.84
C ASP A 13 12.55 -9.98 -5.40
N GLU A 14 13.13 -9.14 -4.53
CA GLU A 14 13.27 -9.43 -3.10
C GLU A 14 11.92 -9.46 -2.38
N LEU A 15 11.06 -8.48 -2.65
CA LEU A 15 9.69 -8.44 -2.12
C LEU A 15 8.84 -9.62 -2.62
N SER A 16 9.07 -10.09 -3.86
CA SER A 16 8.41 -11.28 -4.40
C SER A 16 8.80 -12.55 -3.64
N LYS A 17 10.06 -12.66 -3.19
CA LYS A 17 10.50 -13.76 -2.32
C LYS A 17 9.83 -13.67 -0.95
N LEU A 18 9.76 -12.48 -0.37
CA LEU A 18 9.04 -12.24 0.88
C LEU A 18 7.56 -12.61 0.76
N ALA A 19 6.87 -12.17 -0.30
CA ALA A 19 5.45 -12.45 -0.54
C ALA A 19 5.14 -13.95 -0.54
N ARG A 20 5.99 -14.79 -1.14
CA ARG A 20 5.84 -16.25 -1.12
C ARG A 20 5.84 -16.80 0.31
N ILE A 21 6.72 -16.30 1.17
CA ILE A 21 6.83 -16.71 2.58
C ILE A 21 5.60 -16.22 3.36
N LEU A 22 5.24 -14.94 3.23
CA LEU A 22 4.10 -14.36 3.94
C LEU A 22 2.78 -15.01 3.53
N ARG A 23 2.60 -15.36 2.26
CA ARG A 23 1.41 -16.09 1.79
C ARG A 23 1.20 -17.40 2.55
N VAL A 24 2.26 -18.19 2.70
CA VAL A 24 2.19 -19.49 3.37
C VAL A 24 2.07 -19.34 4.89
N ARG A 25 2.74 -18.35 5.48
CA ARG A 25 2.89 -18.25 6.95
C ARG A 25 1.83 -17.37 7.61
N LEU A 26 1.35 -16.35 6.92
CA LEU A 26 0.50 -15.28 7.47
C LEU A 26 -0.85 -15.14 6.76
N GLY A 27 -1.12 -15.87 5.68
CA GLY A 27 -2.35 -15.68 4.90
C GLY A 27 -2.40 -14.32 4.22
N LEU A 28 -1.29 -13.95 3.56
CA LEU A 28 -1.15 -12.70 2.80
C LEU A 28 -2.23 -12.60 1.71
N ARG A 29 -2.95 -11.47 1.71
CA ARG A 29 -3.95 -11.08 0.70
C ARG A 29 -3.34 -10.18 -0.37
N ALA A 30 -2.52 -9.21 0.05
CA ALA A 30 -1.81 -8.30 -0.84
C ALA A 30 -0.47 -7.82 -0.25
N LEU A 31 0.51 -7.60 -1.12
CA LEU A 31 1.77 -6.92 -0.82
C LEU A 31 2.04 -5.85 -1.89
N ILE A 32 2.11 -4.60 -1.47
CA ILE A 32 2.25 -3.44 -2.36
C ILE A 32 3.51 -2.69 -1.98
N LEU A 33 4.39 -2.45 -2.94
CA LEU A 33 5.48 -1.48 -2.79
C LEU A 33 4.88 -0.09 -3.03
N PHE A 34 5.08 0.84 -2.10
CA PHE A 34 4.62 2.22 -2.26
C PHE A 34 5.73 3.21 -1.89
N GLY A 35 5.39 4.49 -1.69
CA GLY A 35 6.37 5.47 -1.27
C GLY A 35 7.35 5.86 -2.39
N SER A 36 8.52 6.33 -1.96
CA SER A 36 9.52 6.93 -2.86
C SER A 36 10.00 5.96 -3.95
N TRP A 37 10.18 4.69 -3.61
CA TRP A 37 10.59 3.63 -4.55
C TRP A 37 9.54 3.38 -5.63
N ALA A 38 8.25 3.41 -5.29
CA ALA A 38 7.18 3.24 -6.27
C ALA A 38 7.03 4.46 -7.18
N ARG A 39 7.31 5.67 -6.67
CA ARG A 39 7.24 6.93 -7.44
C ARG A 39 8.50 7.24 -8.27
N GLY A 40 9.61 6.54 -8.04
CA GLY A 40 10.88 6.83 -8.70
C GLY A 40 11.64 8.01 -8.08
N GLU A 41 11.31 8.38 -6.85
CA GLU A 41 11.85 9.53 -6.09
C GLU A 41 12.83 9.10 -4.99
N GLN A 42 13.16 7.81 -4.92
CA GLN A 42 14.00 7.25 -3.86
C GLN A 42 15.42 7.84 -3.86
N LEU A 43 15.94 8.05 -2.66
CA LEU A 43 17.35 8.32 -2.40
C LEU A 43 18.06 7.01 -2.06
N ARG A 44 19.40 7.05 -2.04
CA ARG A 44 20.22 5.86 -1.74
C ARG A 44 19.94 5.26 -0.36
N GLU A 45 19.54 6.10 0.60
CA GLU A 45 19.25 5.73 1.99
C GLU A 45 17.74 5.59 2.26
N SER A 46 16.90 5.68 1.23
CA SER A 46 15.45 5.57 1.41
C SER A 46 15.04 4.16 1.81
N ASP A 47 14.24 4.08 2.87
CA ASP A 47 13.53 2.88 3.26
C ASP A 47 12.57 2.42 2.15
N ILE A 48 12.22 1.14 2.16
CA ILE A 48 11.33 0.49 1.20
C ILE A 48 9.99 0.27 1.89
N ASP A 49 9.09 1.23 1.69
CA ASP A 49 7.72 1.20 2.17
C ASP A 49 6.91 0.08 1.51
N ILE A 50 6.41 -0.86 2.31
CA ILE A 50 5.55 -1.94 1.84
C ILE A 50 4.25 -1.99 2.61
N LEU A 51 3.12 -2.06 1.91
CA LEU A 51 1.82 -2.27 2.50
C LEU A 51 1.51 -3.77 2.47
N VAL A 52 1.31 -4.35 3.66
CA VAL A 52 1.07 -5.79 3.86
C VAL A 52 -0.36 -5.97 4.34
N VAL A 53 -1.21 -6.62 3.53
CA VAL A 53 -2.57 -6.99 3.93
C VAL A 53 -2.61 -8.47 4.25
N ALA A 54 -2.92 -8.83 5.50
CA ALA A 54 -3.01 -10.23 5.91
C ALA A 54 -4.08 -10.46 6.99
N GLU A 55 -4.69 -11.64 6.95
CA GLU A 55 -5.76 -12.03 7.87
C GLU A 55 -5.25 -12.18 9.33
N CYS A 56 -3.99 -12.62 9.49
CA CYS A 56 -3.39 -12.92 10.78
C CYS A 56 -3.19 -11.68 11.69
N PHE A 57 -3.31 -10.47 11.15
CA PHE A 57 -3.16 -9.24 11.91
C PHE A 57 -4.39 -8.90 12.76
N ARG A 58 -5.53 -9.59 12.56
CA ARG A 58 -6.72 -9.39 13.39
C ARG A 58 -6.44 -9.71 14.85
N GLY A 59 -6.84 -8.80 15.74
CA GLY A 59 -6.61 -8.92 17.17
C GLY A 59 -5.16 -8.71 17.61
N GLN A 60 -4.23 -8.41 16.69
CA GLN A 60 -2.86 -8.05 17.01
C GLN A 60 -2.72 -6.52 17.15
N PRO A 61 -2.02 -6.01 18.18
CA PRO A 61 -1.67 -4.59 18.27
C PRO A 61 -0.85 -4.16 17.05
N PHE A 62 -1.11 -2.97 16.53
CA PHE A 62 -0.51 -2.50 15.27
C PHE A 62 1.04 -2.55 15.29
N TYR A 63 1.65 -2.09 16.38
CA TYR A 63 3.11 -2.09 16.58
C TYR A 63 3.72 -3.50 16.65
N GLU A 64 2.92 -4.55 16.88
CA GLU A 64 3.45 -5.92 16.95
C GLU A 64 3.51 -6.60 15.57
N ARG A 65 2.75 -6.07 14.59
CA ARG A 65 2.55 -6.71 13.30
C ARG A 65 3.79 -6.67 12.42
N GLU A 66 4.53 -5.56 12.46
CA GLU A 66 5.78 -5.40 11.70
C GLU A 66 6.82 -6.46 12.12
N PHE A 67 6.88 -6.82 13.41
CA PHE A 67 7.78 -7.87 13.89
C PHE A 67 7.50 -9.24 13.27
N LEU A 68 6.24 -9.55 12.95
CA LEU A 68 5.87 -10.79 12.25
C LEU A 68 6.47 -10.81 10.84
N VAL A 69 6.46 -9.67 10.15
CA VAL A 69 7.06 -9.52 8.82
C VAL A 69 8.58 -9.59 8.92
N TYR A 70 9.20 -8.82 9.82
CA TYR A 70 10.65 -8.82 10.01
C TYR A 70 11.20 -10.20 10.39
N LYS A 71 10.50 -10.96 11.24
CA LYS A 71 10.93 -12.32 11.63
C LYS A 71 11.01 -13.29 10.45
N LEU A 72 10.17 -13.09 9.44
CA LEU A 72 10.08 -13.92 8.22
C LEU A 72 10.95 -13.38 7.08
N TYR A 73 11.32 -12.10 7.15
CA TYR A 73 12.19 -11.48 6.17
C TYR A 73 13.63 -12.00 6.31
N ARG A 74 14.19 -12.46 5.19
CA ARG A 74 15.57 -12.98 5.08
C ARG A 74 16.45 -12.11 4.20
N GLY A 75 15.89 -11.00 3.73
CA GLY A 75 16.56 -10.03 2.88
C GLY A 75 17.45 -9.09 3.68
N LYS A 76 18.11 -8.19 2.97
CA LYS A 76 18.98 -7.15 3.55
C LYS A 76 18.50 -5.74 3.25
N LEU A 77 17.51 -5.60 2.37
CA LEU A 77 16.97 -4.28 2.06
C LEU A 77 16.22 -3.70 3.28
N PRO A 78 16.29 -2.38 3.50
CA PRO A 78 15.63 -1.72 4.63
C PRO A 78 14.13 -1.59 4.35
N ILE A 79 13.36 -2.66 4.58
CA ILE A 79 11.90 -2.61 4.40
C ILE A 79 11.22 -1.94 5.59
N GLU A 80 10.15 -1.20 5.33
CA GLU A 80 9.26 -0.60 6.34
C GLU A 80 7.82 -1.10 6.12
N PRO A 81 7.37 -2.13 6.86
CA PRO A 81 6.07 -2.76 6.64
C PRO A 81 4.90 -2.05 7.34
N TRP A 82 3.95 -1.58 6.53
CA TRP A 82 2.66 -1.06 6.96
C TRP A 82 1.60 -2.17 6.94
N CYS A 83 1.27 -2.70 8.12
CA CYS A 83 0.54 -3.96 8.26
C CYS A 83 -0.94 -3.76 8.60
N TYR A 84 -1.83 -4.16 7.69
CA TYR A 84 -3.27 -3.99 7.81
C TYR A 84 -4.05 -5.30 7.73
N THR A 85 -5.14 -5.38 8.48
CA THR A 85 -6.19 -6.36 8.17
C THR A 85 -6.95 -5.96 6.90
N PRO A 86 -7.64 -6.89 6.23
CA PRO A 86 -8.50 -6.55 5.10
C PRO A 86 -9.55 -5.49 5.43
N GLU A 87 -10.13 -5.53 6.63
CA GLU A 87 -11.15 -4.56 7.05
C GLU A 87 -10.54 -3.17 7.26
N GLU A 88 -9.40 -3.10 7.94
CA GLU A 88 -8.73 -1.83 8.23
C GLU A 88 -8.29 -1.12 6.95
N VAL A 89 -7.73 -1.85 5.98
CA VAL A 89 -7.28 -1.24 4.72
C VAL A 89 -8.47 -0.80 3.85
N VAL A 90 -9.60 -1.52 3.90
CA VAL A 90 -10.84 -1.10 3.23
C VAL A 90 -11.39 0.19 3.85
N GLU A 91 -11.44 0.27 5.18
CA GLU A 91 -11.85 1.47 5.91
C GLU A 91 -10.92 2.65 5.59
N ALA A 92 -9.61 2.41 5.65
CA ALA A 92 -8.57 3.37 5.34
C ALA A 92 -8.54 3.82 3.87
N ALA A 93 -9.11 3.04 2.95
CA ALA A 93 -9.21 3.39 1.54
C ALA A 93 -10.48 4.18 1.20
N LEU A 94 -11.61 3.88 1.87
CA LEU A 94 -12.94 4.30 1.41
C LEU A 94 -13.67 5.26 2.35
N ARG A 95 -13.35 5.27 3.64
CA ARG A 95 -14.13 5.97 4.66
C ARG A 95 -13.30 6.91 5.50
N ASN A 96 -12.14 6.46 5.95
CA ASN A 96 -11.18 7.27 6.69
C ASN A 96 -9.80 7.25 6.00
N PRO A 97 -9.64 7.97 4.87
CA PRO A 97 -8.43 7.97 4.06
C PRO A 97 -7.13 8.10 4.85
N ARG A 98 -6.29 7.07 4.84
CA ARG A 98 -4.92 7.12 5.37
C ARG A 98 -3.92 7.37 4.25
N LEU A 99 -2.95 8.26 4.48
CA LEU A 99 -2.03 8.72 3.45
C LEU A 99 -1.24 7.57 2.80
N ASP A 100 -0.74 6.64 3.60
CA ASP A 100 0.01 5.47 3.14
C ASP A 100 -0.86 4.54 2.24
N VAL A 101 -2.12 4.33 2.61
CA VAL A 101 -3.07 3.53 1.82
C VAL A 101 -3.45 4.25 0.53
N ILE A 102 -3.65 5.57 0.57
CA ILE A 102 -3.97 6.37 -0.62
C ILE A 102 -2.78 6.39 -1.59
N ASP A 103 -1.56 6.59 -1.10
CA ASP A 103 -0.34 6.54 -1.90
C ASP A 103 -0.16 5.16 -2.56
N ALA A 104 -0.36 4.07 -1.80
CA ALA A 104 -0.34 2.72 -2.34
C ALA A 104 -1.42 2.47 -3.41
N LEU A 105 -2.60 3.07 -3.29
CA LEU A 105 -3.68 2.94 -4.28
C LEU A 105 -3.37 3.68 -5.58
N ASP A 106 -2.77 4.86 -5.47
CA ASP A 106 -2.51 5.76 -6.60
C ASP A 106 -1.20 5.43 -7.33
N HIS A 107 -0.14 5.13 -6.58
CA HIS A 107 1.22 4.94 -7.09
C HIS A 107 1.81 3.55 -6.82
N GLY A 108 1.18 2.75 -5.97
CA GLY A 108 1.76 1.48 -5.52
C GLY A 108 1.96 0.46 -6.64
N ILE A 109 3.07 -0.27 -6.56
CA ILE A 109 3.42 -1.40 -7.41
C ILE A 109 2.96 -2.68 -6.71
N VAL A 110 2.04 -3.41 -7.35
CA VAL A 110 1.53 -4.67 -6.84
C VAL A 110 2.62 -5.75 -6.98
N VAL A 111 3.17 -6.20 -5.86
CA VAL A 111 4.12 -7.32 -5.82
C VAL A 111 3.37 -8.65 -5.71
N TYR A 112 2.31 -8.67 -4.92
CA TYR A 112 1.40 -9.81 -4.80
C TYR A 112 -0.03 -9.34 -4.54
N ASP A 113 -1.00 -10.00 -5.15
CA ASP A 113 -2.42 -9.82 -4.91
C ASP A 113 -3.16 -11.13 -5.19
N ASP A 114 -4.04 -11.53 -4.30
CA ASP A 114 -4.95 -12.67 -4.51
C ASP A 114 -6.29 -12.29 -5.16
N GLY A 115 -6.44 -11.00 -5.53
CA GLY A 115 -7.64 -10.40 -6.09
C GLY A 115 -8.26 -9.36 -5.16
N PHE A 116 -7.94 -9.42 -3.87
CA PHE A 116 -8.37 -8.44 -2.86
C PHE A 116 -8.03 -7.00 -3.25
N TRP A 117 -6.76 -6.72 -3.58
CA TRP A 117 -6.30 -5.36 -3.84
C TRP A 117 -6.90 -4.80 -5.13
N LYS A 118 -6.97 -5.63 -6.17
CA LYS A 118 -7.63 -5.28 -7.44
C LYS A 118 -9.08 -4.83 -7.23
N GLU A 119 -9.85 -5.56 -6.41
CA GLU A 119 -11.23 -5.19 -6.09
C GLU A 119 -11.32 -3.90 -5.27
N LEU A 120 -10.47 -3.78 -4.24
CA LEU A 120 -10.42 -2.58 -3.40
C LEU A 120 -10.11 -1.34 -4.24
N ARG A 121 -9.10 -1.41 -5.11
CA ARG A 121 -8.72 -0.31 -6.00
C ARG A 121 -9.85 0.08 -6.95
N ALA A 122 -10.58 -0.89 -7.51
CA ALA A 122 -11.75 -0.60 -8.34
C ALA A 122 -12.87 0.13 -7.57
N LYS A 123 -13.10 -0.25 -6.30
CA LYS A 123 -14.07 0.43 -5.42
C LYS A 123 -13.60 1.85 -5.08
N ALA A 124 -12.32 2.03 -4.75
CA ALA A 124 -11.74 3.32 -4.42
C ALA A 124 -11.81 4.30 -5.60
N ILE A 125 -11.49 3.86 -6.81
CA ILE A 125 -11.61 4.69 -8.04
C ILE A 125 -13.06 5.11 -8.26
N ARG A 126 -14.01 4.19 -8.11
CA ARG A 126 -15.45 4.50 -8.25
C ARG A 126 -15.89 5.53 -7.22
N TRP A 127 -15.46 5.36 -5.97
CA TRP A 127 -15.78 6.28 -4.88
C TRP A 127 -15.18 7.68 -5.12
N LYS A 128 -13.90 7.77 -5.51
CA LYS A 128 -13.26 9.05 -5.89
C LYS A 128 -14.05 9.76 -7.00
N ARG A 129 -14.49 9.05 -8.04
CA ARG A 129 -15.28 9.66 -9.14
C ARG A 129 -16.62 10.22 -8.68
N THR A 130 -17.33 9.53 -7.79
CA THR A 130 -18.63 9.99 -7.28
C THR A 130 -18.47 11.15 -6.28
N SER A 131 -17.50 11.04 -5.37
CA SER A 131 -17.27 12.04 -4.31
C SER A 131 -16.63 13.34 -4.83
N TYR A 132 -15.57 13.25 -5.67
CA TYR A 132 -14.96 14.45 -6.28
C TYR A 132 -15.82 15.02 -7.42
N GLY A 133 -16.60 14.19 -8.14
CA GLY A 133 -17.56 14.65 -9.14
C GLY A 133 -18.69 15.48 -8.55
N GLY A 134 -19.14 15.15 -7.33
CA GLY A 134 -20.13 15.95 -6.59
C GLY A 134 -19.59 17.31 -6.13
N ILE A 135 -18.32 17.39 -5.72
CA ILE A 135 -17.66 18.64 -5.31
C ILE A 135 -17.44 19.56 -6.53
N ALA A 136 -17.03 19.01 -7.67
CA ALA A 136 -16.86 19.77 -8.92
C ALA A 136 -18.19 20.28 -9.50
N LEU A 137 -19.30 19.57 -9.27
CA LEU A 137 -20.64 20.03 -9.68
C LEU A 137 -21.20 21.09 -8.72
N ARG A 138 -21.03 20.94 -7.39
CA ARG A 138 -21.49 21.94 -6.40
C ARG A 138 -20.80 23.31 -6.57
N SER A 139 -19.50 23.31 -6.87
CA SER A 139 -18.75 24.55 -7.13
C SER A 139 -19.14 25.28 -8.42
N ARG A 140 -19.82 24.61 -9.37
CA ARG A 140 -20.42 25.24 -10.57
C ARG A 140 -21.84 25.75 -10.33
N SER A 141 -22.62 25.11 -9.47
CA SER A 141 -23.96 25.56 -9.10
C SER A 141 -23.92 26.87 -8.32
N GLU A 142 -23.01 26.99 -7.35
CA GLU A 142 -22.87 28.17 -6.48
C GLU A 142 -22.35 29.42 -7.22
N LYS A 143 -21.68 29.25 -8.36
CA LYS A 143 -21.26 30.37 -9.22
C LYS A 143 -22.36 30.88 -10.15
N ARG A 144 -23.39 30.08 -10.46
CA ARG A 144 -24.51 30.48 -11.34
C ARG A 144 -25.65 31.17 -10.59
N GLU A 145 -25.70 31.10 -9.26
CA GLU A 145 -26.69 31.81 -8.44
C GLU A 145 -26.20 33.20 -7.97
N LYS A 146 -24.97 33.60 -8.33
CA LYS A 146 -24.38 34.91 -7.99
C LYS A 146 -24.11 35.81 -9.20
N GLU A 147 -24.62 35.46 -10.38
CA GLU A 147 -24.67 36.30 -11.59
C GLU A 147 -26.13 36.57 -11.95
#